data_AF-A0A7C1AB80-F1
#
_entry.id   AF-A0A7C1AB80-F1
#
_cell.length_a   1.000
_cell.length_b   1.000
_cell.length_c   1.000
_cell.angle_alpha   90.00
_cell.angle_beta   90.00
_cell.angle_gamma   90.00
#
_symmetry.space_group_name_H-M   'P 1'
#
loop_
_entity.id
_entity.type
_entity.pdbx_description
1 polymer ?
#
loop_
_entity_poly.entity_id
_entity_poly.type
_entity_poly.pdbx_seq_one_letter_code
_entity_poly.pdbx_strand_id
1 'polypeptide(L)' 'MKIDKIVLPGFTCVVVPNAFVYLGAKPIYVDIEPETCNIDPPKIEEKMSEKTKVIIAQHTFGIPAEMKRILEAART' A
#
# COMPACT_ATOMS: atom_id res chain seq x y z
N MET A 1 -17.40 4.91 8.08
CA MET A 1 -16.08 5.43 7.66
C MET A 1 -15.98 5.26 6.15
N LYS A 2 -15.66 6.32 5.39
CA LYS A 2 -15.49 6.24 3.93
C LYS A 2 -13.99 6.11 3.62
N ILE A 3 -13.62 5.14 2.79
CA ILE A 3 -12.23 4.92 2.35
C ILE A 3 -12.07 5.61 0.99
N ASP A 4 -11.45 6.78 0.95
CA ASP A 4 -11.31 7.54 -0.30
C ASP A 4 -10.11 7.08 -1.14
N LYS A 5 -8.95 6.86 -0.50
CA LYS A 5 -7.74 6.35 -1.14
C LYS A 5 -7.09 5.25 -0.31
N ILE A 6 -6.54 4.28 -1.03
CA ILE A 6 -5.68 3.24 -0.47
C ILE A 6 -4.30 3.29 -1.14
N VAL A 7 -3.25 3.00 -0.39
CA VAL A 7 -1.89 2.84 -0.91
C VAL A 7 -1.54 1.36 -0.91
N LEU A 8 -0.96 0.87 -2.00
CA LEU A 8 -0.64 -0.55 -2.19
C LEU A 8 0.51 -0.75 -3.19
N PRO A 9 1.23 -1.88 -3.17
CA PRO A 9 2.26 -2.15 -4.18
C PRO A 9 1.67 -2.28 -5.59
N GLY A 10 2.42 -1.84 -6.59
CA GLY A 10 2.12 -2.06 -8.01
C GLY A 10 2.14 -3.54 -8.39
N PHE A 11 3.00 -4.33 -7.72
CA PHE A 11 3.07 -5.77 -7.87
C PHE A 11 2.18 -6.48 -6.84
N THR A 12 0.94 -6.75 -7.22
CA THR A 12 -0.06 -7.43 -6.38
C THR A 12 -1.09 -8.18 -7.21
N CYS A 13 -1.85 -9.07 -6.58
CA CYS A 13 -3.00 -9.70 -7.20
C CYS A 13 -4.12 -8.67 -7.42
N VAL A 14 -4.73 -8.65 -8.61
CA VAL A 14 -5.81 -7.71 -8.98
C VAL A 14 -7.01 -7.75 -8.02
N VAL A 15 -7.22 -8.87 -7.32
CA VAL A 15 -8.29 -9.02 -6.32
C VAL A 15 -8.13 -8.03 -5.16
N VAL A 16 -6.89 -7.67 -4.80
CA VAL A 16 -6.59 -6.78 -3.67
C VAL A 16 -7.14 -5.36 -3.91
N PRO A 17 -6.75 -4.61 -4.96
CA PRO A 17 -7.35 -3.30 -5.23
C PRO A 17 -8.84 -3.39 -5.53
N ASN A 18 -9.31 -4.46 -6.19
CA ASN A 18 -10.72 -4.59 -6.55
C ASN A 18 -11.66 -4.57 -5.34
N ALA A 19 -11.26 -5.18 -4.22
CA ALA A 19 -12.04 -5.15 -2.98
C ALA A 19 -12.34 -3.72 -2.51
N PHE A 20 -11.42 -2.78 -2.72
CA PHE A 20 -11.58 -1.38 -2.34
C PHE A 20 -12.24 -0.54 -3.44
N VAL A 21 -11.96 -0.86 -4.72
CA VAL A 21 -12.64 -0.23 -5.86
C VAL A 21 -14.15 -0.47 -5.79
N TYR A 22 -14.60 -1.66 -5.39
CA TYR A 22 -16.03 -1.95 -5.19
C TYR A 22 -16.67 -1.14 -4.06
N LEU A 23 -15.86 -0.60 -3.14
CA LEU A 23 -16.30 0.33 -2.09
C LEU A 23 -16.17 1.81 -2.52
N GLY A 24 -15.80 2.07 -3.78
CA GLY A 24 -15.61 3.41 -4.33
C GLY A 24 -14.28 4.06 -3.97
N ALA A 25 -13.32 3.33 -3.39
CA ALA A 25 -12.00 3.85 -3.07
C ALA A 25 -11.11 3.90 -4.32
N LYS A 26 -10.16 4.84 -4.33
CA LYS A 26 -9.14 4.97 -5.39
C LYS A 26 -7.82 4.29 -4.98
N PRO A 27 -7.35 3.28 -5.73
CA PRO A 27 -6.01 2.73 -5.55
C PRO A 27 -4.91 3.73 -5.93
N ILE A 28 -3.88 3.84 -5.08
CA ILE A 28 -2.66 4.60 -5.31
C ILE A 28 -1.49 3.62 -5.26
N TYR A 29 -0.97 3.28 -6.44
CA TYR A 29 0.11 2.31 -6.57
C TYR A 29 1.46 2.91 -6.21
N VAL A 30 2.22 2.17 -5.42
CA VAL A 30 3.60 2.44 -5.03
C VAL A 30 4.49 1.34 -5.61
N ASP A 31 5.69 1.71 -6.01
CA ASP A 31 6.66 0.78 -6.57
C ASP A 31 7.18 -0.21 -5.51
N ILE A 32 7.93 -1.21 -5.94
CA ILE A 32 8.44 -2.28 -5.08
C ILE A 32 9.97 -2.25 -4.95
N GLU A 33 10.49 -2.86 -3.90
CA GLU A 33 11.90 -3.22 -3.80
C GLU A 33 12.19 -4.44 -4.70
N PRO A 34 13.24 -4.42 -5.53
CA PRO A 34 13.50 -5.50 -6.48
C PRO A 34 13.90 -6.83 -5.80
N GLU A 35 14.47 -6.78 -4.60
CA GLU A 35 14.94 -7.96 -3.86
C GLU A 35 13.80 -8.73 -3.20
N THR A 36 12.79 -8.04 -2.68
CA THR A 36 11.70 -8.64 -1.90
C THR A 36 10.38 -8.68 -2.66
N CYS A 37 10.25 -7.86 -3.71
CA CYS A 37 8.99 -7.55 -4.39
C CYS A 37 7.90 -7.01 -3.44
N ASN A 38 8.28 -6.51 -2.27
CA ASN A 38 7.40 -5.81 -1.35
C ASN A 38 7.37 -4.31 -1.66
N ILE A 39 6.34 -3.63 -1.19
CA ILE A 39 6.20 -2.18 -1.34
C ILE A 39 7.43 -1.45 -0.78
N ASP A 40 7.97 -0.50 -1.55
CA ASP A 40 9.13 0.33 -1.18
C ASP A 40 8.72 1.39 -0.14
N PRO A 41 9.11 1.26 1.15
CA PRO A 41 8.58 2.13 2.20
C PRO A 41 8.89 3.63 2.02
N PRO A 42 10.13 4.05 1.64
CA PRO A 42 10.41 5.44 1.28
C PRO A 42 9.44 6.03 0.26
N LYS A 43 8.98 5.26 -0.73
CA LYS A 43 8.05 5.73 -1.77
C LYS A 43 6.60 5.82 -1.29
N ILE A 44 6.26 5.26 -0.13
CA ILE A 44 4.92 5.39 0.47
C ILE A 44 4.66 6.84 0.87
N GLU A 45 5.63 7.48 1.52
CA GLU A 45 5.49 8.84 2.07
C GLU A 45 5.11 9.86 0.99
N GLU A 46 5.69 9.73 -0.21
CA GLU A 46 5.38 10.58 -1.37
C GLU A 46 3.92 10.46 -1.85
N LYS A 47 3.23 9.38 -1.48
CA LYS A 47 1.84 9.10 -1.88
C LYS A 47 0.83 9.30 -0.75
N MET A 48 1.31 9.61 0.46
CA MET A 48 0.44 9.89 1.61
C MET A 48 -0.30 11.22 1.44
N SER A 49 -1.51 11.27 2.00
CA SER A 49 -2.35 12.47 2.05
C SER A 49 -3.44 12.27 3.12
N GLU A 50 -4.11 13.34 3.54
CA GLU A 50 -5.25 13.23 4.48
C GLU A 50 -6.37 12.30 3.98
N LYS A 51 -6.44 12.05 2.67
CA LYS A 51 -7.41 11.14 2.02
C LYS A 51 -6.96 9.67 2.01
N THR A 52 -5.68 9.40 2.29
CA THR A 52 -5.14 8.04 2.39
C THR A 52 -5.56 7.47 3.73
N LYS A 53 -6.41 6.43 3.71
CA LYS A 53 -6.96 5.83 4.94
C LYS A 53 -6.41 4.43 5.25
N VAL A 54 -5.76 3.80 4.27
CA VAL A 54 -5.25 2.43 4.37
C VAL A 54 -3.96 2.31 3.56
N ILE A 55 -2.99 1.57 4.12
CA ILE A 55 -1.80 1.08 3.43
C ILE A 55 -1.90 -0.45 3.40
N ILE A 56 -1.74 -1.06 2.23
CA ILE A 56 -1.72 -2.51 2.05
C ILE A 56 -0.28 -3.00 2.07
N ALA A 57 0.11 -3.61 3.20
CA ALA A 57 1.40 -4.28 3.35
C ALA A 57 1.27 -5.75 2.94
N GLN A 58 1.61 -6.05 1.68
CA GLN A 58 1.68 -7.42 1.18
C GLN A 58 3.00 -8.08 1.61
N HIS A 59 2.96 -9.35 1.98
CA HIS A 59 4.15 -10.18 2.22
C HIS A 59 4.39 -11.07 1.00
N THR A 60 4.96 -10.47 -0.05
CA THR A 60 5.16 -11.12 -1.34
C THR A 60 6.04 -12.36 -1.19
N PHE A 61 5.62 -13.48 -1.77
CA PHE A 61 6.30 -14.79 -1.67
C PHE A 61 6.52 -15.28 -0.23
N GLY A 62 5.77 -14.77 0.75
CA GLY A 62 5.96 -15.10 2.17
C GLY A 62 7.11 -14.32 2.85
N ILE A 63 7.75 -13.40 2.12
CA ILE A 63 8.80 -12.52 2.65
C ILE A 63 8.11 -11.37 3.40
N PRO A 64 8.37 -11.18 4.71
CA PRO A 64 7.80 -10.07 5.46
C PRO A 64 8.16 -8.72 4.84
N ALA A 65 7.18 -7.83 4.77
CA ALA A 65 7.44 -6.43 4.40
C ALA A 65 8.13 -5.71 5.56
N GLU A 66 8.80 -4.59 5.28
CA GLU A 66 9.44 -3.73 6.27
C GLU A 66 8.40 -3.00 7.15
N MET A 67 7.71 -3.76 8.00
CA MET A 67 6.54 -3.31 8.76
C MET A 67 6.85 -2.13 9.66
N LYS A 68 8.08 -2.04 10.20
CA LYS A 68 8.49 -0.89 11.01
C LYS A 68 8.39 0.41 10.21
N ARG A 69 8.98 0.45 9.01
CA ARG A 69 8.99 1.64 8.14
C ARG A 69 7.59 1.95 7.60
N ILE A 70 6.82 0.91 7.25
CA ILE A 70 5.42 1.08 6.83
C ILE A 70 4.57 1.70 7.95
N LEU A 71 4.74 1.26 9.20
CA LEU A 71 4.03 1.82 10.34
C LEU A 71 4.47 3.24 10.70
N GLU A 72 5.75 3.57 10.46
CA GLU A 72 6.25 4.95 10.58
C GLU A 72 5.56 5.85 9.54
N ALA A 73 5.50 5.41 8.27
CA ALA A 73 4.78 6.12 7.20
C ALA A 73 3.25 6.20 7.42
N ALA A 74 2.66 5.29 8.20
CA ALA A 74 1.24 5.29 8.51
C ALA A 74 0.85 6.30 9.62
N ARG A 75 1.83 6.88 10.32
CA ARG A 75 1.63 7.80 11.45
C ARG A 75 1.77 9.28 11.07
N THR A 76 2.10 9.57 9.82
CA THR A 76 2.15 10.92 9.25
C THR A 76 0.77 11.37 8.76
#